data_AF-A0A915A3U4-F1
#
_entry.id   AF-A0A915A3U4-F1
#
_cell.length_a   1.000
_cell.length_b   1.000
_cell.length_c   1.000
_cell.angle_alpha   90.00
_cell.angle_beta   90.00
_cell.angle_gamma   90.00
#
_symmetry.space_group_name_H-M   'P 1'
#
loop_
_entity.id
_entity.type
_entity.pdbx_description
1 polymer ?
#
loop_
_entity_poly.entity_id
_entity_poly.type
_entity_poly.pdbx_seq_one_letter_code
_entity_poly.pdbx_strand_id
1 'polypeptide(L)'
;EKLSVALGDEKGGFRVTVHPNMAVVTGRILPVPRILYGGKTRQVVIPDKGIWDMRGKQYFSGVEVHTWAVACFVQCSLCSETALMVW
;
A
#
# COMPACT_ATOMS: atom_id res chain seq x y z
N GLU A 1 -26.85 17.72 -23.74
CA GLU A 1 -27.61 18.72 -22.95
C GLU A 1 -26.68 19.31 -21.89
N LYS A 2 -26.46 20.63 -21.90
CA LYS A 2 -25.46 21.30 -21.05
C LYS A 2 -26.13 21.61 -19.71
N LEU A 3 -25.81 20.88 -18.65
CA LEU A 3 -26.32 21.16 -17.29
C LEU A 3 -25.53 22.34 -16.70
N SER A 4 -25.96 23.56 -17.04
CA SER A 4 -25.47 24.76 -16.36
C SER A 4 -26.15 24.89 -15.00
N VAL A 5 -25.50 24.40 -13.94
CA VAL A 5 -25.89 24.72 -12.57
C VAL A 5 -25.32 26.10 -12.26
N ALA A 6 -26.18 27.10 -12.15
CA ALA A 6 -25.81 28.41 -11.60
C ALA A 6 -25.58 28.23 -10.09
N LEU A 7 -24.31 28.16 -9.67
CA LEU A 7 -23.95 28.31 -8.28
C LEU A 7 -24.02 29.80 -7.93
N GLY A 8 -25.17 30.23 -7.40
CA GLY A 8 -25.40 31.56 -6.82
C GLY A 8 -26.25 32.49 -7.70
N ASP A 9 -27.43 32.81 -7.22
CA ASP A 9 -28.20 33.99 -7.63
C ASP A 9 -27.55 35.26 -7.04
N GLU A 10 -27.93 36.41 -7.60
CA GLU A 10 -27.74 37.80 -7.16
C GLU A 10 -26.34 38.47 -7.27
N LYS A 11 -26.20 39.26 -8.36
CA LYS A 11 -25.39 40.49 -8.51
C LYS A 11 -23.89 40.47 -8.16
N GLY A 12 -23.24 39.32 -8.26
CA GLY A 12 -21.77 39.24 -8.27
C GLY A 12 -21.22 37.83 -8.47
N GLY A 13 -22.08 36.86 -8.79
CA GLY A 13 -21.75 35.44 -8.80
C GLY A 13 -20.91 34.99 -10.00
N PHE A 14 -20.00 34.04 -9.76
CA PHE A 14 -19.14 33.46 -10.79
C PHE A 14 -19.96 32.63 -11.78
N ARG A 15 -19.90 32.99 -13.07
CA ARG A 15 -20.51 32.21 -14.17
C ARG A 15 -19.64 30.99 -14.51
N VAL A 16 -19.76 29.93 -13.70
CA VAL A 16 -19.09 28.66 -13.96
C VAL A 16 -20.04 27.72 -14.70
N THR A 17 -19.58 27.12 -15.80
CA THR A 17 -20.30 26.03 -16.47
C THR A 17 -19.55 24.73 -16.26
N VAL A 18 -20.20 23.73 -15.69
CA VAL A 18 -19.61 22.42 -15.42
C VAL A 18 -19.93 21.48 -16.58
N HIS A 19 -18.90 20.82 -17.12
CA HIS A 19 -19.11 19.77 -18.10
C HIS A 19 -19.56 18.50 -17.37
N PRO A 20 -20.63 17.81 -17.83
CA PRO A 20 -21.18 16.65 -17.12
C PRO A 20 -20.29 15.41 -17.22
N ASN A 21 -19.39 15.36 -18.20
CA ASN A 21 -18.47 14.25 -18.39
C ASN A 21 -17.10 14.58 -17.80
N MET A 22 -16.43 13.57 -17.26
CA MET A 22 -15.04 13.66 -16.81
C MET A 22 -14.12 14.12 -17.94
N ALA A 23 -13.06 14.85 -17.58
CA ALA A 23 -12.02 15.23 -18.51
C ALA A 23 -11.26 13.98 -19.00
N VAL A 24 -11.09 13.86 -20.32
CA VAL A 24 -10.26 12.81 -20.91
C VAL A 24 -8.79 13.19 -20.73
N VAL A 25 -8.03 12.34 -20.04
CA VAL A 25 -6.60 12.53 -19.81
C VAL A 25 -5.81 11.35 -20.35
N THR A 26 -4.65 11.62 -20.94
CA THR A 26 -3.73 10.59 -21.40
C THR A 26 -2.81 10.16 -20.26
N GLY A 27 -3.07 8.99 -19.68
CA GLY A 27 -2.19 8.36 -18.70
C GLY A 27 -1.04 7.58 -19.34
N ARG A 28 -0.07 7.17 -18.52
CA ARG A 28 0.97 6.19 -18.90
C ARG A 28 1.10 5.14 -17.80
N ILE A 29 1.35 3.90 -18.22
CA ILE A 29 1.72 2.81 -17.31
C ILE A 29 3.24 2.68 -17.36
N LEU A 30 3.90 2.88 -16.22
CA LEU A 30 5.34 2.72 -16.14
C LEU A 30 5.71 1.23 -16.15
N PRO A 31 6.86 0.87 -16.74
CA PRO A 31 7.34 -0.50 -16.70
C PRO A 31 7.59 -0.94 -15.26
N VAL A 32 7.37 -2.22 -15.00
CA VAL A 32 7.56 -2.81 -13.69
C VAL A 32 9.05 -2.81 -13.29
N PRO A 33 9.39 -2.40 -12.05
CA PRO A 33 10.76 -2.49 -11.56
C PRO A 33 11.12 -3.93 -11.15
N ARG A 34 12.41 -4.25 -11.18
CA ARG A 34 12.92 -5.52 -10.64
C ARG A 34 13.25 -5.34 -9.16
N ILE A 35 12.79 -6.26 -8.32
CA ILE A 35 13.09 -6.25 -6.87
C ILE A 35 14.22 -7.25 -6.61
N LEU A 36 15.34 -6.76 -6.08
CA LEU A 36 16.49 -7.57 -5.69
C LEU A 36 16.45 -7.88 -4.20
N TYR A 37 16.47 -9.15 -3.86
CA TYR A 37 16.59 -9.65 -2.50
C TYR A 37 18.05 -10.00 -2.17
N GLY A 38 18.30 -10.25 -0.88
CA GLY A 38 19.63 -10.55 -0.36
C GLY A 38 19.84 -12.04 -0.20
N GLY A 39 20.65 -12.39 0.81
CA GLY A 39 20.95 -13.79 1.10
C GLY A 39 21.89 -14.44 0.10
N LYS A 40 22.02 -15.77 0.19
CA LYS A 40 22.93 -16.55 -0.67
C LYS A 40 22.52 -16.52 -2.14
N THR A 41 21.22 -16.51 -2.41
CA THR A 41 20.65 -16.67 -3.76
C THR A 41 20.39 -15.34 -4.46
N ARG A 42 20.42 -14.20 -3.74
CA ARG A 42 20.19 -12.84 -4.27
C ARG A 42 19.03 -12.79 -5.28
N GLN A 43 17.91 -13.39 -4.91
CA GLN A 43 16.78 -13.61 -5.83
C GLN A 43 16.27 -12.29 -6.40
N VAL A 44 15.89 -12.32 -7.68
CA VAL A 44 15.24 -11.18 -8.34
C VAL A 44 13.81 -11.54 -8.69
N VAL A 45 12.89 -10.64 -8.38
CA VAL A 45 11.46 -10.82 -8.60
C VAL A 45 10.95 -9.69 -9.49
N ILE A 46 10.01 -10.03 -10.36
CA ILE A 46 9.25 -9.08 -11.16
C ILE A 46 7.83 -9.06 -10.60
N PRO A 47 7.37 -7.96 -9.99
CA PRO A 47 6.00 -7.81 -9.53
C PRO A 47 4.98 -8.07 -10.65
N ASP A 48 3.84 -8.64 -10.30
CA ASP A 48 2.70 -8.77 -11.20
C ASP A 48 1.61 -7.77 -10.80
N LYS A 49 1.31 -6.78 -11.66
CA LYS A 49 0.33 -5.71 -11.38
C LYS A 49 0.55 -5.01 -10.03
N GLY A 50 1.81 -4.83 -9.65
CA GLY A 50 2.18 -4.21 -8.36
C GLY A 50 2.15 -5.16 -7.16
N ILE A 51 1.94 -6.46 -7.38
CA ILE A 51 1.91 -7.49 -6.33
C ILE A 51 3.21 -8.28 -6.33
N TRP A 52 3.76 -8.50 -5.15
CA TRP A 52 4.84 -9.46 -4.89
C TRP A 52 4.76 -9.94 -3.44
N ASP A 53 5.49 -11.01 -3.11
CA ASP A 53 5.63 -11.51 -1.75
C ASP A 53 7.09 -11.83 -1.39
N MET A 54 7.31 -12.12 -0.10
CA MET A 54 8.62 -12.52 0.44
C MET A 54 8.80 -14.04 0.62
N ARG A 55 7.89 -14.88 0.12
CA ARG A 55 7.97 -16.34 0.30
C ARG A 55 9.23 -16.89 -0.37
N GLY A 56 10.03 -17.65 0.38
CA GLY A 56 11.30 -18.22 -0.10
C GLY A 56 12.42 -17.20 -0.36
N LYS A 57 12.27 -15.95 0.10
CA LYS A 57 13.20 -14.83 -0.13
C LYS A 57 13.79 -14.36 1.20
N GLN A 58 15.02 -13.87 1.17
CA GLN A 58 15.70 -13.26 2.33
C GLN A 58 15.81 -11.75 2.14
N TYR A 59 15.74 -10.98 3.22
CA TYR A 59 15.94 -9.53 3.16
C TYR A 59 17.24 -9.15 2.43
N PHE A 60 17.23 -8.01 1.73
CA PHE A 60 18.43 -7.48 1.05
C PHE A 60 19.59 -7.30 2.02
N SER A 61 19.31 -6.65 3.15
CA SER A 61 20.18 -6.59 4.31
C SER A 61 19.33 -6.96 5.52
N GLY A 62 19.49 -8.18 6.02
CA GLY A 62 18.86 -8.60 7.27
C GLY A 62 19.58 -8.01 8.49
N VAL A 63 18.90 -7.99 9.63
CA VAL A 63 19.48 -7.70 10.94
C VAL A 63 19.41 -8.95 11.79
N GLU A 64 20.45 -9.20 12.58
CA GLU A 64 20.49 -10.27 13.55
C GLU A 64 19.98 -9.80 14.91
N VAL A 65 18.90 -10.42 15.39
CA VAL A 65 18.29 -10.10 16.68
C VAL A 65 18.88 -11.02 17.74
N HIS A 66 19.81 -10.48 18.53
CA HIS A 66 20.50 -11.23 19.58
C HIS A 66 19.72 -11.27 20.89
N THR A 67 18.91 -10.24 21.15
CA THR A 67 18.16 -10.09 22.41
C THR A 67 16.80 -9.49 22.11
N TRP A 68 15.76 -10.14 22.60
CA TRP A 68 14.37 -9.70 22.48
C TRP A 68 13.58 -10.18 23.71
N ALA A 69 12.42 -9.56 23.96
CA ALA A 69 11.48 -9.97 25.00
C ALA A 69 10.05 -9.70 24.53
N VAL A 70 9.09 -10.46 25.06
CA VAL A 70 7.65 -10.25 24.82
C VAL A 70 6.97 -10.03 26.15
N ALA A 71 6.22 -8.93 26.25
CA ALA A 71 5.35 -8.65 27.38
C ALA A 71 3.89 -8.76 26.93
N CYS A 72 3.20 -9.80 27.39
CA CYS A 72 1.78 -10.01 27.12
C CYS A 72 0.96 -9.62 28.35
N PHE A 73 0.08 -8.63 28.19
CA PHE A 73 -0.81 -8.14 29.26
C PHE A 73 -2.25 -8.65 29.11
N VAL A 74 -2.49 -9.55 28.16
CA VAL A 74 -3.78 -10.20 27.98
C VAL A 74 -3.97 -11.23 29.11
N GLN A 75 -5.22 -11.41 29.55
CA GLN A 75 -5.53 -12.46 30.54
C GLN A 75 -5.06 -13.82 30.04
N CYS A 76 -4.40 -14.61 30.90
CA CYS A 76 -3.82 -15.91 30.53
C CYS A 76 -4.84 -16.93 29.97
N SER A 77 -6.13 -16.74 30.26
CA SER A 77 -7.22 -17.56 29.68
C SER A 77 -7.43 -17.33 28.18
N LEU A 78 -7.06 -16.15 27.67
CA LEU A 78 -7.23 -15.76 26.26
C LEU A 78 -5.93 -15.92 25.45
N CYS A 79 -4.79 -15.95 26.14
CA CYS A 79 -3.47 -16.15 25.55
C CYS A 79 -2.67 -17.08 26.46
N SER A 80 -2.60 -18.36 26.09
CA SER A 80 -1.80 -19.33 26.84
C SER A 80 -0.32 -19.07 26.62
N GLU A 81 0.50 -19.49 27.59
CA GLU A 81 1.96 -19.40 27.47
C GLU A 81 2.48 -20.16 26.24
N THR A 82 1.86 -21.31 25.90
CA THR A 82 2.15 -22.06 24.67
C THR A 82 1.97 -21.21 23.42
N ALA A 83 1.00 -20.29 23.39
CA ALA A 83 0.79 -19.40 22.25
C ALA A 83 1.89 -18.33 22.11
N LEU A 84 2.58 -17.98 23.21
CA LEU A 84 3.70 -17.04 23.23
C LEU A 84 5.06 -17.72 22.99
N MET A 85 5.14 -19.03 23.24
CA MET A 85 6.36 -19.82 23.13
C MET A 85 6.61 -20.45 21.75
N VAL A 86 5.78 -20.18 20.74
CA VAL A 86 6.03 -20.69 19.38
C VAL A 86 7.14 -19.89 18.71
N TRP A 87 8.33 -20.48 18.68
CA TRP A 87 9.45 -20.11 17.81
C TRP A 87 9.76 -21.28 16.87
#